data_AF-A0A957U344-F1
#
_entry.id   AF-A0A957U344-F1
#
_cell.length_a   1.000
_cell.length_b   1.000
_cell.length_c   1.000
_cell.angle_alpha   90.00
_cell.angle_beta   90.00
_cell.angle_gamma   90.00
#
_symmetry.space_group_name_H-M   'P 1'
#
loop_
_entity.id
_entity.type
_entity.pdbx_description
1 polymer ?
#
loop_
_entity_poly.entity_id
_entity_poly.type
_entity_poly.pdbx_seq_one_letter_code
_entity_poly.pdbx_strand_id
1 'polypeptide(L)'
;MENSFYQRTAYALSDEPVPSCFLTLDDHLRAHLPTTDAGAYHYCLVLAELICARMADVEMYAFLMADARKRHSLAPEDVDHASDIKTASLTRSFLIGYLGAVRALLDAAALTLTTLYELPLSGGDCSFRNGDFWHQFVVSQPNTQRRYHAMRLHFNEMLQWCDETAARIPPISLLQHHYGQFARRETLLQVLDERDIDVERLAADAIGHNWIDPLDLQQRWKPRLLALCEKLCQDIATQV
;
A
#
# COMPACT_ATOMS: atom_id res chain seq x y z
N MET A 1 5.50 -23.49 19.52
CA MET A 1 5.93 -22.38 18.65
C MET A 1 4.87 -21.30 18.79
N GLU A 2 5.19 -20.12 19.33
CA GLU A 2 4.17 -19.07 19.52
C GLU A 2 3.69 -18.60 18.13
N ASN A 3 2.42 -18.87 17.83
CA ASN A 3 1.76 -18.50 16.58
C ASN A 3 1.47 -17.00 16.59
N SER A 4 2.50 -16.16 16.50
CA SER A 4 2.39 -14.71 16.38
C SER A 4 2.76 -14.30 14.95
N PHE A 5 1.79 -14.31 14.03
CA PHE A 5 2.11 -14.12 12.61
C PHE A 5 2.72 -12.75 12.30
N TYR A 6 2.33 -11.72 13.06
CA TYR A 6 2.84 -10.36 12.88
C TYR A 6 4.36 -10.23 13.17
N GLN A 7 4.94 -11.11 13.99
CA GLN A 7 6.36 -11.10 14.32
C GLN A 7 7.26 -11.50 13.13
N ARG A 8 6.69 -12.09 12.08
CA ARG A 8 7.41 -12.45 10.83
C ARG A 8 7.24 -11.40 9.74
N THR A 9 6.72 -10.22 10.09
CA THR A 9 6.46 -9.12 9.15
C THR A 9 7.36 -7.92 9.45
N ALA A 10 7.30 -6.89 8.60
CA ALA A 10 8.04 -5.65 8.82
C ALA A 10 7.69 -4.94 10.15
N TYR A 11 6.55 -5.27 10.79
CA TYR A 11 6.24 -4.76 12.12
C TYR A 11 7.27 -5.19 13.19
N ALA A 12 7.95 -6.33 13.01
CA ALA A 12 9.01 -6.74 13.93
C ALA A 12 10.28 -5.88 13.82
N LEU A 13 10.38 -5.05 12.77
CA LEU A 13 11.51 -4.16 12.51
C LEU A 13 11.24 -2.71 12.95
N SER A 14 10.04 -2.43 13.46
CA SER A 14 9.58 -1.08 13.79
C SER A 14 9.07 -1.00 15.23
N ASP A 15 9.23 0.17 15.85
CA ASP A 15 8.61 0.51 17.14
C ASP A 15 7.14 0.97 16.98
N GLU A 16 6.63 1.06 15.75
CA GLU A 16 5.24 1.39 15.47
C GLU A 16 4.31 0.25 15.95
N PRO A 17 3.14 0.58 16.54
CA PRO A 17 2.23 -0.42 17.04
C PRO A 17 1.61 -1.25 15.90
N VAL A 18 1.60 -2.57 16.07
CA VAL A 18 0.84 -3.48 15.20
C VAL A 18 -0.65 -3.11 15.25
N PRO A 19 -1.34 -2.98 14.11
CA PRO A 19 -2.78 -2.74 14.09
C PRO A 19 -3.57 -3.75 14.91
N SER A 20 -4.52 -3.27 15.72
CA SER A 20 -5.27 -4.09 16.69
C SER A 20 -6.05 -5.24 16.06
N CYS A 21 -6.49 -5.10 14.80
CA CYS A 21 -7.18 -6.16 14.08
C CYS A 21 -6.31 -7.42 13.91
N PHE A 22 -5.01 -7.24 13.71
CA PHE A 22 -4.06 -8.36 13.59
C PHE A 22 -3.81 -9.01 14.95
N LEU A 23 -3.63 -8.22 16.01
CA LEU A 23 -3.46 -8.75 17.37
C LEU A 23 -4.70 -9.56 17.81
N THR A 24 -5.89 -9.00 17.58
CA THR A 24 -7.17 -9.66 17.91
C THR A 24 -7.36 -10.95 17.12
N LEU A 25 -7.03 -10.94 15.82
CA LEU A 25 -7.08 -12.14 15.00
C LEU A 25 -6.07 -13.19 15.46
N ASP A 26 -4.86 -12.80 15.81
CA ASP A 26 -3.82 -13.70 16.30
C ASP A 26 -4.25 -14.41 17.60
N ASP A 27 -4.83 -13.66 18.54
CA ASP A 27 -5.42 -14.22 19.76
C ASP A 27 -6.59 -15.18 19.45
N HIS A 28 -7.47 -14.81 18.52
CA HIS A 28 -8.59 -15.66 18.08
C HIS A 28 -8.10 -16.97 17.46
N LEU A 29 -7.16 -16.89 16.52
CA LEU A 29 -6.57 -18.06 15.86
C LEU A 29 -5.83 -18.94 16.87
N ARG A 30 -5.10 -18.37 17.84
CA ARG A 30 -4.45 -19.12 18.91
C ARG A 30 -5.43 -19.86 19.81
N ALA A 31 -6.61 -19.29 20.06
CA ALA A 31 -7.63 -19.90 20.91
C ALA A 31 -8.40 -21.04 20.21
N HIS A 32 -8.58 -20.96 18.88
CA HIS A 32 -9.47 -21.87 18.15
C HIS A 32 -8.75 -22.87 17.24
N LEU A 33 -7.51 -22.58 16.82
CA LEU A 33 -6.73 -23.53 16.02
C LEU A 33 -5.98 -24.51 16.93
N PRO A 34 -5.99 -25.81 16.61
CA PRO A 34 -5.22 -26.79 17.35
C PRO A 34 -3.72 -26.46 17.22
N THR A 35 -2.97 -26.61 18.31
CA THR A 35 -1.50 -26.67 18.29
C THR A 35 -1.09 -27.94 17.55
N THR A 36 -0.99 -27.89 16.22
CA THR A 36 -0.61 -29.04 15.41
C THR A 36 0.88 -29.34 15.57
N ASP A 37 1.17 -30.56 16.03
CA ASP A 37 2.53 -31.11 16.20
C ASP A 37 3.16 -31.60 14.87
N ALA A 38 2.62 -31.20 13.71
CA ALA A 38 3.10 -31.69 12.42
C ALA A 38 2.73 -30.74 11.27
N GLY A 39 3.62 -29.79 10.96
CA GLY A 39 3.87 -29.21 9.62
C GLY A 39 2.74 -28.59 8.78
N ALA A 40 1.46 -28.77 9.12
CA ALA A 40 0.31 -28.32 8.35
C ALA A 40 -0.20 -27.00 8.95
N TYR A 41 -0.02 -25.92 8.20
CA TYR A 41 -0.61 -24.62 8.51
C TYR A 41 -2.10 -24.62 8.15
N HIS A 42 -2.95 -24.21 9.08
CA HIS A 42 -4.35 -23.91 8.75
C HIS A 42 -4.37 -22.72 7.78
N TYR A 43 -5.14 -22.81 6.70
CA TYR A 43 -5.13 -21.79 5.64
C TYR A 43 -5.49 -20.39 6.17
N CYS A 44 -6.34 -20.28 7.19
CA CYS A 44 -6.65 -19.00 7.84
C CYS A 44 -5.41 -18.31 8.43
N LEU A 45 -4.46 -19.08 8.99
CA LEU A 45 -3.20 -18.53 9.50
C LEU A 45 -2.33 -18.00 8.36
N VAL A 46 -2.29 -18.72 7.23
CA VAL A 46 -1.57 -18.28 6.03
C VAL A 46 -2.16 -16.99 5.47
N LEU A 47 -3.48 -16.89 5.36
CA LEU A 47 -4.18 -15.69 4.88
C LEU A 47 -3.98 -14.49 5.83
N ALA A 48 -4.05 -14.73 7.15
CA ALA A 48 -3.80 -13.71 8.17
C ALA A 48 -2.37 -13.16 8.07
N GLU A 49 -1.38 -14.04 7.99
CA GLU A 49 0.03 -13.65 7.83
C GLU A 49 0.26 -12.90 6.52
N LEU A 50 -0.36 -13.35 5.43
CA LEU A 50 -0.24 -12.71 4.12
C LEU A 50 -0.75 -11.26 4.15
N ILE A 51 -1.96 -11.00 4.66
CA ILE A 51 -2.51 -9.64 4.74
C ILE A 51 -1.71 -8.78 5.70
N CYS A 52 -1.33 -9.33 6.87
CA CYS A 52 -0.51 -8.63 7.85
C CYS A 52 0.84 -8.21 7.26
N ALA A 53 1.51 -9.11 6.56
CA ALA A 53 2.79 -8.84 5.92
C ALA A 53 2.68 -7.72 4.90
N ARG A 54 1.65 -7.75 4.04
CA ARG A 54 1.45 -6.71 3.03
C ARG A 54 1.11 -5.36 3.63
N MET A 55 0.30 -5.32 4.70
CA MET A 55 0.05 -4.05 5.41
C MET A 55 1.32 -3.53 6.10
N ALA A 56 2.13 -4.41 6.70
CA ALA A 56 3.41 -4.03 7.29
C ALA A 56 4.37 -3.43 6.25
N ASP A 57 4.42 -4.01 5.03
CA ASP A 57 5.20 -3.48 3.92
C ASP A 57 4.75 -2.06 3.52
N VAL A 58 3.43 -1.81 3.46
CA VAL A 58 2.87 -0.48 3.19
C VAL A 58 3.32 0.54 4.23
N GLU A 59 3.21 0.21 5.52
CA GLU A 59 3.61 1.12 6.60
C GLU A 59 5.12 1.33 6.66
N MET A 60 5.91 0.29 6.39
CA MET A 60 7.37 0.38 6.31
C MET A 60 7.81 1.36 5.22
N TYR A 61 7.28 1.25 4.00
CA TYR A 61 7.65 2.19 2.93
C TYR A 61 7.19 3.62 3.21
N ALA A 62 6.02 3.79 3.84
CA ALA A 62 5.57 5.11 4.31
C ALA A 62 6.53 5.70 5.36
N PHE A 63 6.98 4.89 6.32
CA PHE A 63 7.98 5.29 7.30
C PHE A 63 9.29 5.69 6.62
N LEU A 64 9.79 4.89 5.67
CA LEU A 64 11.03 5.20 4.94
C LEU A 64 10.95 6.52 4.17
N MET A 65 9.79 6.83 3.56
CA MET A 65 9.56 8.13 2.93
C MET A 65 9.64 9.29 3.95
N ALA A 66 8.97 9.15 5.09
CA ALA A 66 8.95 10.19 6.12
C ALA A 66 10.32 10.37 6.79
N ASP A 67 11.03 9.27 7.07
CA ASP A 67 12.36 9.25 7.68
C ASP A 67 13.43 9.87 6.75
N ALA A 68 13.40 9.53 5.45
CA ALA A 68 14.29 10.15 4.46
C ALA A 68 14.18 11.68 4.48
N ARG A 69 12.96 12.20 4.59
CA ARG A 69 12.72 13.64 4.65
C ARG A 69 13.21 14.26 5.97
N LYS A 70 13.04 13.59 7.11
CA LYS A 70 13.49 14.11 8.42
C LYS A 70 15.01 14.20 8.52
N ARG A 71 15.74 13.14 8.15
CA ARG A 71 17.22 13.06 8.32
C ARG A 71 17.98 14.12 7.55
N HIS A 72 17.43 14.56 6.42
CA HIS A 72 18.04 15.55 5.54
C HIS A 72 17.48 16.96 5.72
N SER A 73 16.71 17.23 6.78
CA SER A 73 16.14 18.56 7.10
C SER A 73 16.95 19.36 8.14
N LEU A 74 18.02 18.81 8.71
CA LEU A 74 18.55 19.25 10.02
C LEU A 74 19.85 20.08 9.98
N ALA A 75 20.33 20.57 8.83
CA ALA A 75 21.49 21.47 8.78
C ALA A 75 21.04 22.89 8.38
N PRO A 76 20.94 23.84 9.33
CA PRO A 76 20.52 25.22 9.03
C PRO A 76 21.59 26.05 8.30
N GLU A 77 22.84 25.57 8.25
CA GLU A 77 23.98 26.33 7.76
C GLU A 77 24.40 25.95 6.33
N ASP A 78 23.92 24.83 5.81
CA ASP A 78 24.18 24.36 4.45
C ASP A 78 22.86 24.03 3.76
N VAL A 79 22.32 24.98 2.98
CA VAL A 79 21.34 24.70 1.92
C VAL A 79 22.07 23.93 0.82
N ASP A 80 22.47 22.68 1.12
CA ASP A 80 23.16 21.82 0.18
C ASP A 80 22.12 21.22 -0.78
N HIS A 81 22.05 21.80 -1.98
CA HIS A 81 21.20 21.31 -3.07
C HIS A 81 21.39 19.80 -3.34
N ALA A 82 22.58 19.25 -3.07
CA ALA A 82 22.84 17.82 -3.18
C ALA A 82 22.08 16.98 -2.13
N SER A 83 21.90 17.50 -0.91
CA SER A 83 21.09 16.86 0.14
C SER A 83 19.61 16.82 -0.23
N ASP A 84 19.09 17.90 -0.82
CA ASP A 84 17.70 17.95 -1.28
C ASP A 84 17.46 16.99 -2.46
N ILE A 85 18.38 16.93 -3.43
CA ILE A 85 18.32 15.93 -4.53
C ILE A 85 18.37 14.50 -3.98
N LYS A 86 19.23 14.23 -3.00
CA LYS A 86 19.30 12.91 -2.35
C LYS A 86 17.97 12.56 -1.68
N THR A 87 17.38 13.49 -0.94
CA THR A 87 16.08 13.32 -0.27
C THR A 87 14.97 13.06 -1.28
N ALA A 88 14.94 13.85 -2.34
CA ALA A 88 14.02 13.72 -3.47
C ALA A 88 14.16 12.36 -4.18
N SER A 89 15.39 11.87 -4.34
CA SER A 89 15.66 10.57 -4.96
C SER A 89 15.16 9.42 -4.08
N LEU A 90 15.50 9.45 -2.79
CA LEU A 90 15.04 8.43 -1.82
C LEU A 90 13.51 8.42 -1.70
N THR A 91 12.88 9.59 -1.61
CA THR A 91 11.42 9.72 -1.53
C THR A 91 10.74 9.05 -2.73
N ARG A 92 11.22 9.28 -3.95
CA ARG A 92 10.68 8.66 -5.17
C ARG A 92 10.90 7.15 -5.21
N SER A 93 12.09 6.68 -4.85
CA SER A 93 12.37 5.24 -4.80
C SER A 93 11.51 4.53 -3.77
N PHE A 94 11.32 5.11 -2.59
CA PHE A 94 10.44 4.57 -1.56
C PHE A 94 8.96 4.66 -1.93
N LEU A 95 8.54 5.68 -2.70
CA LEU A 95 7.18 5.75 -3.24
C LEU A 95 6.89 4.58 -4.20
N ILE A 96 7.84 4.19 -5.05
CA ILE A 96 7.67 3.02 -5.93
C ILE A 96 7.43 1.76 -5.08
N GLY A 97 8.23 1.58 -4.02
CA GLY A 97 8.04 0.49 -3.06
C GLY A 97 6.68 0.55 -2.35
N TYR A 98 6.27 1.75 -1.93
CA TYR A 98 4.97 2.00 -1.31
C TYR A 98 3.81 1.60 -2.23
N LEU A 99 3.81 2.08 -3.49
CA LEU A 99 2.78 1.73 -4.47
C LEU A 99 2.77 0.22 -4.77
N GLY A 100 3.95 -0.40 -4.89
CA GLY A 100 4.07 -1.85 -5.02
C GLY A 100 3.46 -2.62 -3.83
N ALA A 101 3.72 -2.16 -2.60
CA ALA A 101 3.15 -2.74 -1.39
C ALA A 101 1.64 -2.56 -1.31
N VAL A 102 1.11 -1.39 -1.70
CA VAL A 102 -0.34 -1.13 -1.79
C VAL A 102 -0.99 -2.08 -2.80
N ARG A 103 -0.39 -2.25 -3.99
CA ARG A 103 -0.88 -3.20 -4.98
C ARG A 103 -0.89 -4.62 -4.43
N ALA A 104 0.21 -5.04 -3.81
CA ALA A 104 0.34 -6.37 -3.25
C ALA A 104 -0.66 -6.64 -2.11
N LEU A 105 -1.00 -5.63 -1.29
CA LEU A 105 -2.06 -5.74 -0.28
C LEU A 105 -3.45 -5.91 -0.91
N LEU A 106 -3.77 -5.14 -1.96
CA LEU A 106 -5.06 -5.27 -2.65
C LEU A 106 -5.20 -6.61 -3.38
N ASP A 107 -4.13 -7.11 -4.00
CA ASP A 107 -4.13 -8.42 -4.64
C ASP A 107 -4.22 -9.55 -3.58
N ALA A 108 -3.51 -9.42 -2.44
CA ALA A 108 -3.65 -10.35 -1.31
C ALA A 108 -5.07 -10.36 -0.71
N ALA A 109 -5.71 -9.20 -0.63
CA ALA A 109 -7.09 -9.07 -0.16
C ALA A 109 -8.08 -9.75 -1.12
N ALA A 110 -7.94 -9.52 -2.42
CA ALA A 110 -8.77 -10.17 -3.43
C ALA A 110 -8.58 -11.69 -3.41
N LEU A 111 -7.33 -12.17 -3.34
CA LEU A 111 -7.01 -13.59 -3.17
C LEU A 111 -7.65 -14.16 -1.91
N THR A 112 -7.52 -13.46 -0.78
CA THR A 112 -8.12 -13.89 0.49
C THR A 112 -9.62 -14.08 0.35
N LEU A 113 -10.33 -13.10 -0.21
CA LEU A 113 -11.78 -13.19 -0.40
C LEU A 113 -12.16 -14.32 -1.37
N THR A 114 -11.42 -14.50 -2.46
CA THR A 114 -11.60 -15.64 -3.36
C THR A 114 -11.46 -16.96 -2.61
N THR A 115 -10.43 -17.11 -1.75
CA THR A 115 -10.18 -18.33 -0.99
C THR A 115 -11.24 -18.56 0.08
N LEU A 116 -11.57 -17.57 0.90
CA LEU A 116 -12.53 -17.70 2.01
C LEU A 116 -13.95 -18.01 1.52
N TYR A 117 -14.31 -17.54 0.33
CA TYR A 117 -15.65 -17.67 -0.22
C TYR A 117 -15.72 -18.59 -1.45
N GLU A 118 -14.64 -19.34 -1.70
CA GLU A 118 -14.53 -20.33 -2.77
C GLU A 118 -15.02 -19.79 -4.13
N LEU A 119 -14.66 -18.53 -4.44
CA LEU A 119 -15.08 -17.91 -5.70
C LEU A 119 -14.45 -18.67 -6.88
N PRO A 120 -15.19 -18.91 -7.98
CA PRO A 120 -14.72 -19.69 -9.12
C PRO A 120 -13.78 -18.87 -10.02
N LEU A 121 -12.69 -18.35 -9.44
CA LEU A 121 -11.70 -17.49 -10.07
C LEU A 121 -10.31 -18.07 -9.82
N SER A 122 -9.37 -17.83 -10.73
CA SER A 122 -8.00 -18.34 -10.59
C SER A 122 -6.96 -17.34 -11.07
N GLY A 123 -5.76 -17.40 -10.50
CA GLY A 123 -4.61 -16.61 -10.95
C GLY A 123 -4.90 -15.10 -10.97
N GLY A 124 -4.64 -14.48 -12.12
CA GLY A 124 -4.79 -13.03 -12.33
C GLY A 124 -6.23 -12.52 -12.26
N ASP A 125 -7.24 -13.40 -12.31
CA ASP A 125 -8.64 -12.99 -12.20
C ASP A 125 -9.03 -12.61 -10.78
N CYS A 126 -8.24 -13.05 -9.78
CA CYS A 126 -8.39 -12.71 -8.37
C CYS A 126 -7.92 -11.28 -8.08
N SER A 127 -8.57 -10.29 -8.69
CA SER A 127 -8.19 -8.89 -8.55
C SER A 127 -9.42 -7.99 -8.44
N PHE A 128 -9.34 -6.97 -7.59
CA PHE A 128 -10.37 -5.93 -7.49
C PHE A 128 -10.56 -5.11 -8.78
N ARG A 129 -9.62 -5.19 -9.73
CA ARG A 129 -9.80 -4.58 -11.06
C ARG A 129 -10.75 -5.38 -11.94
N ASN A 130 -10.81 -6.69 -11.74
CA ASN A 130 -11.60 -7.56 -12.59
C ASN A 130 -13.10 -7.36 -12.29
N GLY A 131 -13.88 -7.05 -13.32
CA GLY A 131 -15.34 -6.96 -13.20
C GLY A 131 -15.96 -8.29 -12.78
N ASP A 132 -15.40 -9.39 -13.29
CA ASP A 132 -15.87 -10.75 -12.99
C ASP A 132 -15.65 -11.12 -11.52
N PHE A 133 -14.58 -10.61 -10.88
CA PHE A 133 -14.38 -10.77 -9.45
C PHE A 133 -15.59 -10.27 -8.66
N TRP A 134 -16.04 -9.05 -8.94
CA TRP A 134 -17.18 -8.45 -8.25
C TRP A 134 -18.49 -9.15 -8.57
N HIS A 135 -18.65 -9.61 -9.81
CA HIS A 135 -19.82 -10.40 -10.22
C HIS A 135 -19.88 -11.73 -9.47
N GLN A 136 -18.80 -12.51 -9.45
CA GLN A 136 -18.76 -13.77 -8.71
C GLN A 136 -18.95 -13.54 -7.21
N PHE A 137 -18.36 -12.49 -6.66
CA PHE A 137 -18.48 -12.22 -5.23
C PHE A 137 -19.91 -11.85 -4.82
N VAL A 138 -20.65 -11.09 -5.63
CA VAL A 138 -22.05 -10.75 -5.32
C VAL A 138 -22.98 -11.95 -5.49
N VAL A 139 -22.69 -12.84 -6.46
CA VAL A 139 -23.46 -14.07 -6.68
C VAL A 139 -23.27 -15.03 -5.50
N SER A 140 -22.03 -15.26 -5.07
CA SER A 140 -21.73 -16.20 -3.98
C SER A 140 -22.06 -15.65 -2.60
N GLN A 141 -21.80 -14.36 -2.34
CA GLN A 141 -21.83 -13.78 -0.99
C GLN A 141 -22.37 -12.33 -0.99
N PRO A 142 -23.66 -12.10 -1.31
CA PRO A 142 -24.21 -10.77 -1.53
C PRO A 142 -24.13 -9.85 -0.30
N ASN A 143 -24.31 -10.39 0.92
CA ASN A 143 -24.25 -9.60 2.16
C ASN A 143 -22.82 -9.17 2.49
N THR A 144 -21.85 -10.07 2.33
CA THR A 144 -20.43 -9.77 2.51
C THR A 144 -19.96 -8.79 1.46
N GLN A 145 -20.30 -9.01 0.19
CA GLN A 145 -19.88 -8.17 -0.92
C GLN A 145 -20.23 -6.70 -0.70
N ARG A 146 -21.42 -6.39 -0.15
CA ARG A 146 -21.84 -5.01 0.15
C ARG A 146 -20.85 -4.26 1.06
N ARG A 147 -20.22 -4.97 2.02
CA ARG A 147 -19.22 -4.38 2.93
C ARG A 147 -17.96 -3.91 2.20
N TYR A 148 -17.59 -4.60 1.11
CA TYR A 148 -16.41 -4.30 0.29
C TYR A 148 -16.73 -3.39 -0.90
N HIS A 149 -17.95 -3.45 -1.42
CA HIS A 149 -18.39 -2.65 -2.57
C HIS A 149 -18.21 -1.14 -2.34
N ALA A 150 -18.51 -0.66 -1.12
CA ALA A 150 -18.33 0.74 -0.74
C ALA A 150 -16.87 1.23 -0.86
N MET A 151 -15.90 0.31 -0.86
CA MET A 151 -14.47 0.62 -0.94
C MET A 151 -13.93 0.58 -2.37
N ARG A 152 -14.73 0.13 -3.34
CA ARG A 152 -14.30 -0.11 -4.73
C ARG A 152 -13.72 1.15 -5.41
N LEU A 153 -14.29 2.32 -5.15
CA LEU A 153 -13.78 3.59 -5.69
C LEU A 153 -12.35 3.86 -5.22
N HIS A 154 -12.05 3.58 -3.94
CA HIS A 154 -10.71 3.76 -3.38
C HIS A 154 -9.72 2.72 -3.94
N PHE A 155 -10.15 1.47 -4.12
CA PHE A 155 -9.30 0.46 -4.73
C PHE A 155 -8.94 0.84 -6.17
N ASN A 156 -9.90 1.33 -6.95
CA ASN A 156 -9.63 1.77 -8.32
C ASN A 156 -8.65 2.94 -8.38
N GLU A 157 -8.78 3.92 -7.48
CA GLU A 157 -7.84 5.02 -7.36
C GLU A 157 -6.42 4.54 -7.06
N MET A 158 -6.26 3.69 -6.04
CA MET A 158 -4.95 3.15 -5.64
C MET A 158 -4.32 2.31 -6.77
N LEU A 159 -5.11 1.43 -7.40
CA LEU A 159 -4.65 0.57 -8.48
C LEU A 159 -4.26 1.38 -9.72
N GLN A 160 -4.99 2.46 -10.01
CA GLN A 160 -4.63 3.39 -11.06
C GLN A 160 -3.28 4.04 -10.79
N TRP A 161 -3.05 4.54 -9.57
CA TRP A 161 -1.75 5.09 -9.19
C TRP A 161 -0.62 4.08 -9.35
N CYS A 162 -0.87 2.82 -9.00
CA CYS A 162 0.12 1.75 -9.16
C CYS A 162 0.48 1.52 -10.63
N ASP A 163 -0.49 1.50 -11.54
CA ASP A 163 -0.23 1.27 -12.96
C ASP A 163 0.45 2.47 -13.63
N GLU A 164 0.08 3.69 -13.22
CA GLU A 164 0.57 4.94 -13.79
C GLU A 164 1.89 5.40 -13.12
N THR A 165 2.49 4.59 -12.25
CA THR A 165 3.69 4.92 -11.47
C THR A 165 4.81 5.52 -12.33
N ALA A 166 5.10 4.92 -13.49
CA ALA A 166 6.18 5.35 -14.37
C ALA A 166 5.95 6.75 -14.96
N ALA A 167 4.69 7.11 -15.20
CA ALA A 167 4.32 8.43 -15.71
C ALA A 167 4.22 9.46 -14.59
N ARG A 168 3.78 9.04 -13.39
CA ARG A 168 3.54 9.93 -12.24
C ARG A 168 4.79 10.35 -11.50
N ILE A 169 5.89 9.60 -11.62
CA ILE A 169 7.16 9.89 -10.94
C ILE A 169 8.17 10.41 -11.97
N PRO A 170 8.17 11.71 -12.29
CA PRO A 170 9.06 12.25 -13.30
C PRO A 170 10.52 12.27 -12.81
N PRO A 171 11.49 12.20 -13.73
CA PRO A 171 12.89 12.39 -13.43
C PRO A 171 13.15 13.74 -12.75
N ILE A 172 14.01 13.76 -11.72
CA ILE A 172 14.37 14.99 -11.00
C ILE A 172 14.99 16.04 -11.94
N SER A 173 15.74 15.60 -12.95
CA SER A 173 16.34 16.48 -13.95
C SER A 173 15.30 17.33 -14.70
N LEU A 174 14.08 16.82 -14.87
CA LEU A 174 12.99 17.56 -15.49
C LEU A 174 12.57 18.75 -14.63
N LEU A 175 12.37 18.52 -13.33
CA LEU A 175 12.07 19.58 -12.37
C LEU A 175 13.21 20.60 -12.28
N GLN A 176 14.45 20.14 -12.28
CA GLN A 176 15.62 21.03 -12.29
C GLN A 176 15.70 21.88 -13.55
N HIS A 177 15.30 21.34 -14.71
CA HIS A 177 15.28 22.09 -15.97
C HIS A 177 14.28 23.26 -15.90
N HIS A 178 13.07 23.03 -15.39
CA HIS A 178 12.02 24.04 -15.35
C HIS A 178 12.18 25.07 -14.23
N TYR A 179 12.63 24.64 -13.04
CA TYR A 179 12.74 25.52 -11.87
C TYR A 179 14.17 26.04 -11.64
N GLY A 180 15.17 25.51 -12.36
CA GLY A 180 16.57 25.90 -12.24
C GLY A 180 17.13 25.73 -10.83
N GLN A 181 18.11 26.56 -10.48
CA GLN A 181 18.70 26.64 -9.13
C GLN A 181 17.71 27.07 -8.03
N PHE A 182 16.50 27.50 -8.41
CA PHE A 182 15.45 27.95 -7.49
C PHE A 182 14.40 26.87 -7.21
N ALA A 183 14.60 25.64 -7.70
CA ALA A 183 13.77 24.50 -7.36
C ALA A 183 13.77 24.32 -5.83
N ARG A 184 12.68 24.72 -5.20
CA ARG A 184 12.54 24.57 -3.75
C ARG A 184 12.46 23.09 -3.44
N ARG A 185 12.96 22.73 -2.26
CA ARG A 185 12.91 21.35 -1.75
C ARG A 185 11.49 20.78 -1.84
N GLU A 186 10.47 21.55 -1.49
CA GLU A 186 9.07 21.09 -1.54
C GLU A 186 8.68 20.63 -2.95
N THR A 187 9.05 21.41 -3.98
CA THR A 187 8.81 21.06 -5.38
C THR A 187 9.55 19.79 -5.79
N LEU A 188 10.79 19.61 -5.31
CA LEU A 188 11.56 18.39 -5.57
C LEU A 188 10.98 17.16 -4.88
N LEU A 189 10.15 17.28 -3.83
CA LEU A 189 9.56 16.14 -3.12
C LEU A 189 8.23 15.68 -3.71
N GLN A 190 7.63 16.49 -4.59
CA GLN A 190 6.33 16.21 -5.19
C GLN A 190 6.41 15.27 -6.41
N VAL A 191 5.27 14.66 -6.71
CA VAL A 191 5.01 13.80 -7.87
C VAL A 191 3.73 14.25 -8.58
N LEU A 192 3.50 13.78 -9.79
CA LEU A 192 2.36 14.22 -10.60
C LEU A 192 1.04 13.60 -10.11
N ASP A 193 0.03 14.45 -9.91
CA ASP A 193 -1.35 14.08 -9.56
C ASP A 193 -2.29 14.21 -10.76
N GLU A 194 -1.81 13.83 -11.94
CA GLU A 194 -2.59 13.87 -13.17
C GLU A 194 -2.73 12.49 -13.78
N ARG A 195 -3.84 12.29 -14.48
CA ARG A 195 -4.09 11.09 -15.29
C ARG A 195 -3.58 11.33 -16.70
N ASP A 196 -3.24 10.24 -17.39
CA ASP A 196 -2.90 10.27 -18.81
C ASP A 196 -1.80 11.29 -19.14
N ILE A 197 -0.74 11.31 -18.33
CA ILE A 197 0.37 12.26 -18.44
C ILE A 197 1.07 12.06 -19.79
N ASP A 198 1.01 13.11 -20.60
CA ASP A 198 1.80 13.22 -21.82
C ASP A 198 3.20 13.74 -21.46
N VAL A 199 4.20 12.88 -21.65
CA VAL A 199 5.62 13.18 -21.34
C VAL A 199 6.14 14.34 -22.20
N GLU A 200 5.69 14.47 -23.44
CA GLU A 200 6.09 15.58 -24.31
C GLU A 200 5.54 16.91 -23.78
N ARG A 201 4.28 16.90 -23.36
CA ARG A 201 3.64 18.07 -22.73
C ARG A 201 4.30 18.42 -21.39
N LEU A 202 4.61 17.42 -20.58
CA LEU A 202 5.29 17.61 -19.30
C LEU A 202 6.68 18.25 -19.48
N ALA A 203 7.40 17.88 -20.54
CA ALA A 203 8.68 18.48 -20.87
C ALA A 203 8.57 19.91 -21.43
N ALA A 204 7.42 20.26 -22.01
CA ALA A 204 7.17 21.62 -22.51
C ALA A 204 6.74 22.59 -21.38
N ASP A 205 5.93 22.14 -20.43
CA ASP A 205 5.39 22.98 -19.35
C ASP A 205 5.13 22.20 -18.05
N ALA A 206 6.14 22.08 -17.19
CA ALA A 206 5.97 21.44 -15.88
C ALA A 206 5.15 22.26 -14.86
N ILE A 207 4.94 23.56 -15.09
CA ILE A 207 4.25 24.45 -14.15
C ILE A 207 2.73 24.29 -14.26
N GLY A 208 2.23 23.99 -15.46
CA GLY A 208 0.81 23.78 -15.74
C GLY A 208 0.21 22.47 -15.16
N HIS A 209 1.02 21.62 -14.54
CA HIS A 209 0.59 20.33 -14.00
C HIS A 209 0.27 20.36 -12.51
N ASN A 210 -0.61 19.46 -12.07
CA ASN A 210 -0.91 19.24 -10.67
C ASN A 210 0.15 18.34 -10.01
N TRP A 211 0.63 18.79 -8.86
CA TRP A 211 1.67 18.13 -8.07
C TRP A 211 1.13 17.81 -6.67
N ILE A 212 1.43 16.62 -6.17
CA ILE A 212 1.04 16.15 -4.84
C ILE A 212 2.25 15.71 -4.05
N ASP A 213 2.18 15.88 -2.73
CA ASP A 213 3.13 15.24 -1.82
C ASP A 213 2.80 13.74 -1.70
N PRO A 214 3.73 12.82 -2.00
CA PRO A 214 3.57 11.39 -1.75
C PRO A 214 3.06 11.00 -0.35
N LEU A 215 3.37 11.77 0.70
CA LEU A 215 2.89 11.51 2.06
C LEU A 215 1.39 11.84 2.23
N ASP A 216 0.83 12.74 1.41
CA ASP A 216 -0.61 13.04 1.41
C ASP A 216 -1.41 11.82 0.90
N LEU A 217 -0.87 11.09 -0.07
CA LEU A 217 -1.45 9.82 -0.52
C LEU A 217 -1.53 8.82 0.64
N GLN A 218 -0.44 8.67 1.40
CA GLN A 218 -0.41 7.80 2.55
C GLN A 218 -1.42 8.22 3.62
N GLN A 219 -1.51 9.51 3.94
CA GLN A 219 -2.50 10.01 4.90
C GLN A 219 -3.93 9.72 4.47
N ARG A 220 -4.22 9.84 3.16
CA ARG A 220 -5.53 9.53 2.58
C ARG A 220 -5.84 8.04 2.54
N TRP A 221 -4.87 7.20 2.24
CA TRP A 221 -5.07 5.77 1.96
C TRP A 221 -4.93 4.88 3.18
N LYS A 222 -4.04 5.19 4.13
CA LYS A 222 -3.81 4.36 5.33
C LYS A 222 -5.11 3.99 6.07
N PRO A 223 -6.04 4.92 6.37
CA PRO A 223 -7.30 4.57 7.04
C PRO A 223 -8.16 3.59 6.24
N ARG A 224 -8.13 3.67 4.90
CA ARG A 224 -8.90 2.79 4.01
C ARG A 224 -8.28 1.40 3.93
N LEU A 225 -6.96 1.32 3.89
CA LEU A 225 -6.21 0.06 3.89
C LEU A 225 -6.36 -0.66 5.24
N LEU A 226 -6.31 0.07 6.36
CA LEU A 226 -6.59 -0.51 7.69
C LEU A 226 -8.03 -1.01 7.81
N ALA A 227 -9.01 -0.25 7.32
CA ALA A 227 -10.41 -0.69 7.30
C ALA A 227 -10.62 -1.94 6.43
N LEU A 228 -9.85 -2.09 5.34
CA LEU A 228 -9.83 -3.32 4.54
C LEU A 228 -9.27 -4.48 5.35
N CYS A 229 -8.11 -4.30 5.99
CA CYS A 229 -7.50 -5.31 6.84
C CYS A 229 -8.43 -5.75 7.97
N GLU A 230 -9.11 -4.82 8.64
CA GLU A 230 -10.06 -5.12 9.70
C GLU A 230 -11.21 -6.01 9.22
N LYS A 231 -11.81 -5.70 8.07
CA LYS A 231 -12.87 -6.52 7.46
C LYS A 231 -12.38 -7.92 7.08
N LEU A 232 -11.17 -8.01 6.51
CA LEU A 232 -10.57 -9.30 6.16
C LEU A 232 -10.26 -10.12 7.42
N CYS A 233 -9.73 -9.49 8.47
CA CYS A 233 -9.48 -10.17 9.74
C CYS A 233 -10.77 -10.72 10.35
N GLN A 234 -11.87 -9.94 10.31
CA GLN A 234 -13.19 -10.43 10.73
C GLN A 234 -13.63 -11.63 9.90
N ASP A 235 -13.50 -11.57 8.57
CA ASP A 235 -13.91 -12.66 7.69
C ASP A 235 -13.06 -13.92 7.91
N ILE A 236 -11.74 -13.79 8.10
CA ILE A 236 -10.86 -14.92 8.44
C ILE A 236 -11.28 -15.54 9.77
N ALA A 237 -11.58 -14.73 10.79
CA ALA A 237 -11.98 -15.22 12.10
C ALA A 237 -13.28 -16.05 12.05
N THR A 238 -14.20 -15.74 11.12
CA THR A 238 -15.45 -16.52 10.96
C THR A 238 -15.27 -17.90 10.32
N GLN A 239 -14.08 -18.21 9.83
CA GLN A 239 -13.78 -19.43 9.07
C GLN A 239 -13.04 -20.48 9.91
N VAL A 240 -12.87 -20.18 11.19
CA VAL A 240 -12.25 -21.03 12.22
C VAL A 240 -13.28 -21.31 13.29
#